data_AF-A0A2R6NIZ1-F1
#
_entry.id   AF-A0A2R6NIZ1-F1
#
_cell.length_a   1.000
_cell.length_b   1.000
_cell.length_c   1.000
_cell.angle_alpha   90.00
_cell.angle_beta   90.00
_cell.angle_gamma   90.00
#
_symmetry.space_group_name_H-M   'P 1'
#
loop_
_entity.id
_entity.type
_entity.pdbx_description
1 polymer ?
#
loop_
_entity_poly.entity_id
_entity_poly.type
_entity_poly.pdbx_seq_one_letter_code
_entity_poly.pdbx_strand_id
1 'polypeptide(L)'
;MDTWDDEKLQKVVLSKGGNPRTTTDIVCKYFIQAIESEKFGWFWECPNGENCQYRHALPPGFMLKSQRKAAEEAEKANTISLEEFLEVERHKLGSNLTPVTPESFAKWKQTRMNKKQAEEEAVKKAKDTQAAAGKNSGMSGRDLFTYNPEWFEDEEDEEDEWDLAKYRQQQEAADQVAEEERIRNLQLDDGEPSPSSSGGDEGD
;
A
#
# COMPACT_ATOMS: atom_id res chain seq x y z
N MET A 1 34.98 -29.43 -9.18
CA MET A 1 34.35 -28.17 -9.64
C MET A 1 33.80 -27.36 -8.45
N ASP A 2 33.74 -27.98 -7.27
CA ASP A 2 33.01 -27.55 -6.06
C ASP A 2 33.71 -26.49 -5.19
N THR A 3 34.84 -25.94 -5.64
CA THR A 3 35.61 -24.93 -4.90
C THR A 3 35.73 -23.61 -5.66
N TRP A 4 34.79 -23.34 -6.56
CA TRP A 4 34.76 -22.10 -7.33
C TRP A 4 33.63 -21.23 -6.80
N ASP A 5 33.96 -20.04 -6.34
CA ASP A 5 32.98 -19.04 -5.93
C ASP A 5 32.18 -18.57 -7.16
N ASP A 6 30.93 -18.13 -6.97
CA ASP A 6 30.02 -17.71 -8.04
C ASP A 6 30.65 -16.65 -8.97
N GLU A 7 31.45 -15.75 -8.42
CA GLU A 7 32.20 -14.74 -9.18
C GLU A 7 33.25 -15.36 -10.12
N LYS A 8 33.90 -16.45 -9.69
CA LYS A 8 34.91 -17.15 -10.47
C LYS A 8 34.25 -17.99 -11.57
N LEU A 9 33.09 -18.58 -11.31
CA LEU A 9 32.27 -19.23 -12.35
C LEU A 9 31.81 -18.22 -13.41
N GLN A 10 31.27 -17.08 -13.00
CA GLN A 10 30.81 -16.03 -13.92
C GLN A 10 31.94 -15.55 -14.84
N LYS A 11 33.14 -15.31 -14.30
CA LYS A 11 34.32 -14.93 -15.10
C LYS A 11 34.71 -15.99 -16.13
N VAL A 12 34.69 -17.27 -15.75
CA VAL A 12 35.04 -18.36 -16.68
C VAL A 12 33.97 -18.55 -17.76
N VAL A 13 32.70 -18.40 -17.43
CA VAL A 13 31.58 -18.46 -18.38
C VAL A 13 31.62 -17.28 -19.36
N LEU A 14 31.86 -16.06 -18.87
CA LEU A 14 32.06 -14.87 -19.72
C LEU A 14 33.31 -14.99 -20.61
N SER A 15 34.35 -15.70 -20.15
CA SER A 15 35.57 -15.92 -20.95
C SER A 15 35.43 -17.01 -22.02
N LYS A 16 34.47 -17.94 -21.87
CA LYS A 16 34.26 -19.08 -22.79
C LYS A 16 33.06 -18.92 -23.71
N GLY A 17 32.00 -18.25 -23.27
CA GLY A 17 30.85 -17.89 -24.09
C GLY A 17 31.06 -16.48 -24.64
N GLY A 18 31.33 -16.38 -25.95
CA GLY A 18 31.35 -15.09 -26.62
C GLY A 18 30.08 -14.30 -26.30
N ASN A 19 30.24 -13.02 -25.96
CA ASN A 19 29.17 -12.11 -25.57
C ASN A 19 27.95 -12.28 -26.49
N PRO A 20 26.78 -12.74 -26.01
CA PRO A 20 25.59 -12.84 -26.84
C PRO A 20 25.30 -11.46 -27.44
N ARG A 21 24.97 -11.41 -28.73
CA ARG A 21 24.88 -10.18 -29.54
C ARG A 21 23.68 -9.29 -29.20
N THR A 22 23.26 -9.26 -27.94
CA THR A 22 22.17 -8.40 -27.49
C THR A 22 22.75 -7.01 -27.29
N THR A 23 22.39 -6.07 -28.14
CA THR A 23 22.89 -4.68 -28.15
C THR A 23 22.39 -3.87 -26.96
N THR A 24 21.41 -4.38 -26.18
CA THR A 24 20.78 -3.63 -25.08
C THR A 24 20.68 -4.47 -23.80
N ASP A 25 20.82 -3.79 -22.65
CA ASP A 25 20.62 -4.37 -21.31
C ASP A 25 19.12 -4.57 -20.95
N ILE A 26 18.23 -4.17 -21.84
CA ILE A 26 16.79 -4.31 -21.68
C ILE A 26 16.38 -5.77 -21.96
N VAL A 27 15.62 -6.35 -21.04
CA VAL A 27 15.09 -7.72 -21.16
C VAL A 27 13.98 -7.77 -22.21
N CYS A 28 14.00 -8.79 -23.07
CA CYS A 28 12.96 -8.96 -24.08
C CYS A 28 11.58 -9.18 -23.44
N LYS A 29 10.56 -8.44 -23.89
CA LYS A 29 9.17 -8.59 -23.43
C LYS A 29 8.64 -10.01 -23.63
N TYR A 30 8.90 -10.62 -24.78
CA TYR A 30 8.44 -11.98 -25.10
C TYR A 30 9.12 -13.04 -24.23
N PHE A 31 10.35 -12.78 -23.81
CA PHE A 31 11.07 -13.64 -22.87
C PHE A 31 10.45 -13.59 -21.47
N ILE A 32 10.12 -12.39 -20.97
CA ILE A 32 9.41 -12.26 -19.69
C ILE A 32 8.06 -13.00 -19.76
N GLN A 33 7.31 -12.84 -20.85
CA GLN A 33 6.02 -13.51 -21.05
C GLN A 33 6.16 -15.04 -21.15
N ALA A 34 7.21 -15.55 -21.80
CA ALA A 34 7.47 -16.98 -21.91
C ALA A 34 7.81 -17.61 -20.56
N ILE A 35 8.58 -16.92 -19.72
CA ILE A 35 8.88 -17.39 -18.36
C ILE A 35 7.64 -17.29 -17.47
N GLU A 36 6.86 -16.19 -17.55
CA GLU A 36 5.61 -16.04 -16.80
C GLU A 36 4.56 -17.10 -17.19
N SER A 37 4.60 -17.61 -18.43
CA SER A 37 3.72 -18.68 -18.91
C SER A 37 4.34 -20.08 -18.87
N GLU A 38 5.51 -20.24 -18.27
CA GLU A 38 6.25 -21.51 -18.16
C GLU A 38 6.55 -22.20 -19.51
N LYS A 39 6.51 -21.45 -20.61
CA LYS A 39 6.76 -21.93 -21.98
C LYS A 39 8.21 -21.72 -22.43
N PHE A 40 9.09 -21.32 -21.51
CA PHE A 40 10.51 -21.13 -21.77
C PHE A 40 11.29 -22.45 -21.65
N GLY A 41 12.18 -22.74 -22.59
CA GLY A 41 12.95 -24.00 -22.60
C GLY A 41 13.78 -24.18 -23.87
N TRP A 42 14.32 -25.39 -24.06
CA TRP A 42 15.25 -25.72 -25.16
C TRP A 42 14.68 -25.47 -26.58
N PHE A 43 13.36 -25.55 -26.74
CA PHE A 43 12.67 -25.31 -28.01
C PHE A 43 12.02 -23.92 -28.11
N TRP A 44 12.28 -23.03 -27.14
CA TRP A 44 11.69 -21.70 -27.16
C TRP A 44 12.53 -20.76 -28.03
N GLU A 45 11.92 -20.26 -29.10
CA GLU A 45 12.49 -19.24 -29.96
C GLU A 45 11.76 -17.91 -29.74
N CYS A 46 12.52 -16.81 -29.73
CA CYS A 46 11.93 -15.50 -29.58
C CYS A 46 11.10 -15.14 -30.82
N PRO A 47 9.84 -14.69 -30.66
CA PRO A 47 9.03 -14.20 -31.79
C PRO A 47 9.65 -13.02 -32.56
N ASN A 48 10.65 -12.34 -31.98
CA ASN A 48 11.42 -11.28 -32.62
C ASN A 48 12.58 -11.83 -33.50
N GLY A 49 12.71 -13.15 -33.61
CA GLY A 49 13.73 -13.86 -34.37
C GLY A 49 15.03 -14.13 -33.60
N GLU A 50 15.95 -14.84 -34.26
CA GLU A 50 17.27 -15.22 -33.72
C GLU A 50 18.17 -14.01 -33.40
N ASN A 51 17.94 -12.87 -34.07
CA ASN A 51 18.66 -11.60 -33.87
C ASN A 51 17.87 -10.60 -33.01
N CYS A 52 17.19 -11.06 -31.97
CA CYS A 52 16.53 -10.16 -31.03
C CYS A 52 17.55 -9.22 -30.38
N GLN A 53 17.32 -7.90 -30.48
CA GLN A 53 18.20 -6.87 -29.92
C GLN A 53 18.19 -6.83 -28.38
N TYR A 54 17.18 -7.44 -27.77
CA TYR A 54 16.91 -7.45 -26.33
C TYR A 54 17.43 -8.72 -25.67
N ARG A 55 17.79 -8.62 -24.39
CA ARG A 55 18.39 -9.70 -23.62
C ARG A 55 17.38 -10.82 -23.31
N HIS A 56 17.74 -12.07 -23.65
CA HIS A 56 16.99 -13.29 -23.28
C HIS A 56 17.53 -13.94 -21.99
N ALA A 57 17.75 -13.13 -20.96
CA ALA A 57 18.18 -13.58 -19.65
C ALA A 57 17.70 -12.58 -18.60
N LEU A 58 17.14 -13.09 -17.49
CA LEU A 58 16.71 -12.25 -16.38
C LEU A 58 17.95 -11.60 -15.71
N PRO A 59 17.88 -10.30 -15.36
CA PRO A 59 18.88 -9.65 -14.53
C PRO A 59 18.97 -10.33 -13.16
N PRO A 60 20.15 -10.31 -12.51
CA PRO A 60 20.29 -10.82 -11.16
C PRO A 60 19.32 -10.09 -10.22
N GLY A 61 18.58 -10.84 -9.41
CA GLY A 61 17.59 -10.29 -8.46
C GLY A 61 16.20 -9.98 -9.05
N PHE A 62 15.96 -10.24 -10.34
CA PHE A 62 14.63 -10.05 -10.92
C PHE A 62 13.64 -11.12 -10.43
N MET A 63 12.65 -10.72 -9.63
CA MET A 63 11.53 -11.57 -9.20
C MET A 63 10.34 -11.42 -10.16
N LEU A 64 9.83 -12.55 -10.65
CA LEU A 64 8.63 -12.58 -11.49
C LEU A 64 7.40 -12.08 -10.72
N LYS A 65 6.43 -11.52 -11.45
CA LYS A 65 5.15 -11.09 -10.87
C LYS A 65 4.40 -12.24 -10.22
N SER A 66 4.42 -13.43 -10.84
CA SER A 66 3.82 -14.65 -10.29
C SER A 66 4.47 -15.07 -8.97
N GLN A 67 5.81 -15.03 -8.90
CA GLN A 67 6.56 -15.37 -7.68
C GLN A 67 6.32 -14.37 -6.56
N ARG A 68 6.28 -13.07 -6.87
CA ARG A 68 5.96 -12.02 -5.89
C ARG A 68 4.54 -12.22 -5.34
N LYS A 69 3.57 -12.46 -6.22
CA LYS A 69 2.19 -12.72 -5.83
C LYS A 69 2.08 -13.97 -4.95
N ALA A 70 2.78 -15.05 -5.29
CA ALA A 70 2.81 -16.27 -4.49
C ALA A 70 3.44 -16.04 -3.10
N ALA A 71 4.50 -15.23 -3.01
CA ALA A 71 5.11 -14.88 -1.73
C ALA A 71 4.17 -14.02 -0.87
N GLU A 72 3.49 -13.03 -1.46
CA GLU A 72 2.51 -12.20 -0.78
C GLU A 72 1.26 -13.01 -0.34
N GLU A 73 0.80 -13.96 -1.16
CA GLU A 73 -0.30 -14.87 -0.80
C GLU A 73 0.12 -15.85 0.30
N ALA A 74 1.35 -16.35 0.27
CA ALA A 74 1.89 -17.16 1.36
C ALA A 74 2.03 -16.35 2.66
N GLU A 75 2.47 -15.10 2.60
CA GLU A 75 2.53 -14.22 3.77
C GLU A 75 1.13 -13.98 4.35
N LYS A 76 0.13 -13.71 3.49
CA LYS A 76 -1.28 -13.59 3.90
C LYS A 76 -1.89 -14.90 4.41
N ALA A 77 -1.45 -16.05 3.92
CA ALA A 77 -1.89 -17.34 4.45
C ALA A 77 -1.22 -17.66 5.80
N ASN A 78 -0.02 -17.15 6.05
CA ASN A 78 0.70 -17.30 7.33
C ASN A 78 0.25 -16.28 8.39
N THR A 79 -0.47 -15.22 8.01
CA THR A 79 -1.19 -14.42 9.01
C THR A 79 -2.34 -15.25 9.54
N ILE A 80 -2.12 -15.85 10.71
CA ILE A 80 -3.13 -16.53 11.52
C ILE A 80 -4.37 -15.63 11.56
N SER A 81 -5.54 -16.22 11.27
CA SER A 81 -6.79 -15.46 11.30
C SER A 81 -7.04 -14.91 12.71
N LEU A 82 -7.79 -13.81 12.81
CA LEU A 82 -8.09 -13.21 14.12
C LEU A 82 -8.72 -14.24 15.06
N GLU A 83 -9.56 -15.12 14.54
CA GLU A 83 -10.24 -16.19 15.25
C GLU A 83 -9.26 -17.22 15.81
N GLU A 84 -8.34 -17.73 14.98
CA GLU A 84 -7.35 -18.72 15.41
C GLU A 84 -6.39 -18.12 16.45
N PHE A 85 -6.01 -16.86 16.29
CA PHE A 85 -5.23 -16.14 17.31
C PHE A 85 -6.00 -16.04 18.64
N LEU A 86 -7.29 -15.68 18.59
CA LEU A 86 -8.12 -15.58 19.79
C LEU A 86 -8.33 -16.93 20.48
N GLU A 87 -8.47 -18.02 19.73
CA GLU A 87 -8.59 -19.38 20.27
C GLU A 87 -7.30 -19.82 20.98
N VAL A 88 -6.15 -19.57 20.36
CA VAL A 88 -4.83 -19.84 20.96
C VAL A 88 -4.64 -19.04 22.25
N GLU A 89 -4.95 -17.74 22.24
CA GLU A 89 -4.85 -16.91 23.45
C GLU A 89 -5.84 -17.36 24.53
N ARG A 90 -7.09 -17.69 24.18
CA ARG A 90 -8.07 -18.23 25.13
C ARG A 90 -7.58 -19.52 25.78
N HIS A 91 -6.92 -20.40 25.04
CA HIS A 91 -6.35 -21.63 25.59
C HIS A 91 -5.12 -21.36 26.49
N LYS A 92 -4.37 -20.28 26.24
CA LYS A 92 -3.27 -19.85 27.11
C LYS A 92 -3.74 -19.21 28.41
N LEU A 93 -4.95 -18.64 28.45
CA LEU A 93 -5.52 -18.11 29.69
C LEU A 93 -5.75 -19.26 30.69
N GLY A 94 -5.13 -19.16 31.86
CA GLY A 94 -5.28 -20.14 32.94
C GLY A 94 -6.65 -20.08 33.64
N SER A 95 -6.85 -20.93 34.64
CA SER A 95 -8.11 -21.06 35.38
C SER A 95 -8.44 -19.90 36.34
N ASN A 96 -7.49 -19.00 36.61
CA ASN A 96 -7.68 -17.86 37.51
C ASN A 96 -8.14 -16.61 36.73
N LEU A 97 -9.41 -16.58 36.35
CA LEU A 97 -10.02 -15.46 35.62
C LEU A 97 -10.78 -14.54 36.58
N THR A 98 -10.60 -13.22 36.41
CA THR A 98 -11.37 -12.22 37.16
C THR A 98 -12.74 -12.05 36.50
N PRO A 99 -13.86 -12.28 37.21
CA PRO A 99 -15.18 -12.04 36.65
C PRO A 99 -15.36 -10.55 36.32
N VAL A 100 -15.99 -10.28 35.18
CA VAL A 100 -16.29 -8.92 34.73
C VAL A 100 -17.54 -8.43 35.48
N THR A 101 -17.32 -7.83 36.65
CA THR A 101 -18.35 -7.14 37.44
C THR A 101 -18.21 -5.63 37.20
N PRO A 102 -19.24 -4.81 37.51
CA PRO A 102 -19.13 -3.35 37.34
C PRO A 102 -17.92 -2.75 38.08
N GLU A 103 -17.60 -3.28 39.26
CA GLU A 103 -16.45 -2.84 40.06
C GLU A 103 -15.11 -3.21 39.44
N SER A 104 -14.96 -4.44 38.92
CA SER A 104 -13.71 -4.87 38.27
C SER A 104 -13.51 -4.17 36.92
N PHE A 105 -14.60 -3.94 36.19
CA PHE A 105 -14.58 -3.15 34.95
C PHE A 105 -14.21 -1.69 35.18
N ALA A 106 -14.75 -1.04 36.23
CA ALA A 106 -14.40 0.34 36.57
C ALA A 106 -12.91 0.48 36.89
N LYS A 107 -12.34 -0.45 37.69
CA LYS A 107 -10.90 -0.51 37.98
C LYS A 107 -10.09 -0.69 36.69
N TRP A 108 -10.47 -1.65 35.84
CA TRP A 108 -9.81 -1.89 34.56
C TRP A 108 -9.85 -0.66 33.64
N LYS A 109 -11.01 -0.01 33.52
CA LYS A 109 -11.19 1.19 32.70
C LYS A 109 -10.32 2.33 33.19
N GLN A 110 -10.26 2.54 34.51
CA GLN A 110 -9.38 3.53 35.12
C GLN A 110 -7.91 3.21 34.85
N THR A 111 -7.48 1.95 35.01
CA THR A 111 -6.10 1.54 34.69
C THR A 111 -5.76 1.78 33.22
N ARG A 112 -6.67 1.46 32.29
CA ARG A 112 -6.47 1.70 30.85
C ARG A 112 -6.39 3.19 30.51
N MET A 113 -7.27 4.01 31.09
CA MET A 113 -7.24 5.46 30.88
C MET A 113 -5.97 6.08 31.46
N ASN A 114 -5.58 5.70 32.68
CA ASN A 114 -4.34 6.17 33.29
C ASN A 114 -3.10 5.74 32.48
N LYS A 115 -3.08 4.51 31.95
CA LYS A 115 -2.00 4.04 31.08
C LYS A 115 -1.92 4.88 29.80
N LYS A 116 -3.05 5.12 29.15
CA LYS A 116 -3.11 5.95 27.94
C LYS A 116 -2.62 7.38 28.22
N GLN A 117 -3.09 7.99 29.31
CA GLN A 117 -2.65 9.33 29.71
C GLN A 117 -1.16 9.37 30.03
N ALA A 118 -0.63 8.37 30.74
CA ALA A 118 0.79 8.29 31.04
C ALA A 118 1.66 8.10 29.77
N GLU A 119 1.19 7.33 28.79
CA GLU A 119 1.86 7.20 27.49
C GLU A 119 1.84 8.52 26.70
N GLU A 120 0.71 9.22 26.67
CA GLU A 120 0.60 10.53 26.03
C GLU A 120 1.46 11.58 26.72
N GLU A 121 1.50 11.61 28.06
CA GLU A 121 2.37 12.50 28.84
C GLU A 121 3.85 12.16 28.64
N ALA A 122 4.21 10.89 28.56
CA ALA A 122 5.58 10.46 28.26
C ALA A 122 6.01 10.90 26.86
N VAL A 123 5.12 10.76 25.87
CA VAL A 123 5.36 11.26 24.50
C VAL A 123 5.48 12.77 24.50
N LYS A 124 4.59 13.51 25.18
CA LYS A 124 4.69 14.97 25.31
C LYS A 124 5.99 15.40 25.96
N LYS A 125 6.38 14.77 27.06
CA LYS A 125 7.65 15.07 27.75
C LYS A 125 8.87 14.75 26.87
N ALA A 126 8.83 13.66 26.10
CA ALA A 126 9.89 13.35 25.14
C ALA A 126 9.98 14.45 24.06
N LYS A 127 8.83 14.88 23.53
CA LYS A 127 8.73 16.01 22.60
C LYS A 127 9.26 17.31 23.22
N ASP A 128 8.95 17.59 24.49
CA ASP A 128 9.47 18.75 25.22
C ASP A 128 10.99 18.73 25.35
N THR A 129 11.56 17.59 25.75
CA THR A 129 13.02 17.45 25.83
C THR A 129 13.71 17.59 24.48
N GLN A 130 13.06 17.11 23.41
CA GLN A 130 13.58 17.21 22.05
C GLN A 130 13.50 18.67 21.53
N ALA A 131 12.41 19.37 21.82
CA ALA A 131 12.22 20.78 21.49
C ALA A 131 13.19 21.69 22.28
N ALA A 132 13.37 21.45 23.59
CA ALA A 132 14.32 22.19 24.42
C ALA A 132 15.78 21.97 23.98
N ALA A 133 16.09 20.83 23.38
CA ALA A 133 17.39 20.54 22.77
C ALA A 133 17.55 21.15 21.36
N GLY A 134 16.59 21.95 20.89
CA GLY A 134 16.59 22.59 19.56
C GLY A 134 16.43 21.61 18.40
N LYS A 135 15.94 20.39 18.66
CA LYS A 135 15.90 19.30 17.68
C LYS A 135 14.49 19.06 17.14
N ASN A 136 13.90 20.09 16.55
CA ASN A 136 12.53 20.08 16.00
C ASN A 136 12.40 19.30 14.67
N SER A 137 13.52 18.86 14.09
CA SER A 137 13.54 18.03 12.87
C SER A 137 12.97 16.64 13.16
N GLY A 138 11.72 16.40 12.75
CA GLY A 138 11.02 15.12 12.92
C GLY A 138 9.58 15.24 13.40
N MET A 139 9.13 16.42 13.83
CA MET A 139 7.71 16.68 14.12
C MET A 139 6.96 17.00 12.83
N SER A 140 5.72 16.51 12.70
CA SER A 140 4.81 16.93 11.62
C SER A 140 4.46 18.41 11.79
N GLY A 141 4.15 19.14 10.70
CA GLY A 141 3.72 20.55 10.78
C GLY A 141 2.55 20.77 11.74
N ARG A 142 1.59 19.82 11.79
CA ARG A 142 0.49 19.85 12.78
C ARG A 142 0.99 19.67 14.22
N ASP A 143 2.00 18.83 14.41
CA ASP A 143 2.60 18.63 15.74
C ASP A 143 3.35 19.88 16.19
N LEU A 144 4.03 20.59 15.29
CA LEU A 144 4.69 21.87 15.61
C LEU A 144 3.68 22.95 16.01
N PHE A 145 2.60 23.12 15.25
CA PHE A 145 1.58 24.13 15.52
C PHE A 145 0.81 23.85 16.82
N THR A 146 0.54 22.59 17.14
CA THR A 146 -0.11 22.23 18.40
C THR A 146 0.82 22.26 19.61
N TYR A 147 2.14 22.17 19.38
CA TYR A 147 3.16 22.21 20.43
C TYR A 147 3.43 23.64 20.90
N ASN A 148 3.67 24.57 19.97
CA ASN A 148 3.79 25.98 20.28
C ASN A 148 3.24 26.85 19.14
N PRO A 149 1.98 27.31 19.22
CA PRO A 149 1.37 28.18 18.22
C PRO A 149 2.11 29.52 18.03
N GLU A 150 2.74 30.04 19.09
CA GLU A 150 3.45 31.33 19.06
C GLU A 150 4.70 31.31 18.17
N TRP A 151 5.20 30.12 17.79
CA TRP A 151 6.30 30.00 16.81
C TRP A 151 5.88 30.34 15.38
N PHE A 152 4.58 30.44 15.12
CA PHE A 152 3.98 30.66 13.81
C PHE A 152 3.13 31.94 13.76
N GLU A 153 3.23 32.79 14.79
CA GLU A 153 2.70 34.15 14.70
C GLU A 153 3.68 34.99 13.88
N ASP A 154 3.36 35.16 12.60
CA ASP A 154 4.13 36.03 11.70
C ASP A 154 3.90 37.51 12.09
N GLU A 155 4.97 38.32 12.05
CA GLU A 155 4.89 39.78 12.17
C GLU A 155 4.20 40.35 10.92
N GLU A 156 2.87 40.48 10.98
CA GLU A 156 1.97 41.30 10.14
C GLU A 156 2.56 41.80 8.80
N ASP A 157 2.88 40.90 7.87
CA ASP A 157 3.22 41.27 6.48
C ASP A 157 1.91 41.42 5.69
N GLU A 158 1.63 42.66 5.29
CA GLU A 158 0.45 43.16 4.57
C GLU A 158 0.47 42.70 3.09
N GLU A 159 0.54 41.39 2.83
CA GLU A 159 0.52 40.83 1.47
C GLU A 159 -0.78 40.02 1.25
N ASP A 160 -1.59 40.45 0.28
CA ASP A 160 -2.92 39.94 -0.14
C ASP A 160 -3.29 38.55 0.43
N GLU A 161 -3.88 38.54 1.63
CA GLU A 161 -4.26 37.34 2.34
C GLU A 161 -5.33 36.57 1.53
N TRP A 162 -4.92 35.45 0.91
CA TRP A 162 -5.82 34.60 0.17
C TRP A 162 -6.87 34.02 1.13
N ASP A 163 -8.12 34.50 1.03
CA ASP A 163 -9.23 34.08 1.90
C ASP A 163 -9.60 32.60 1.66
N LEU A 164 -8.87 31.73 2.35
CA LEU A 164 -9.04 30.29 2.38
C LEU A 164 -10.43 29.88 2.87
N ALA A 165 -11.07 30.68 3.71
CA ALA A 165 -12.42 30.38 4.21
C ALA A 165 -13.44 30.52 3.09
N LYS A 166 -13.35 31.58 2.29
CA LYS A 166 -14.19 31.77 1.11
C LYS A 166 -13.94 30.70 0.05
N TYR A 167 -12.68 30.32 -0.19
CA TYR A 167 -12.36 29.23 -1.13
C TYR A 167 -12.92 27.88 -0.66
N ARG A 168 -12.80 27.55 0.64
CA ARG A 168 -13.36 26.32 1.22
C ARG A 168 -14.89 26.26 1.07
N GLN A 169 -15.59 27.36 1.36
CA GLN A 169 -17.04 27.42 1.19
C GLN A 169 -17.45 27.22 -0.28
N GLN A 170 -16.70 27.77 -1.23
CA GLN A 170 -16.95 27.58 -2.66
C GLN A 170 -16.74 26.13 -3.10
N GLN A 171 -15.66 25.49 -2.63
CA GLN A 171 -15.40 24.06 -2.87
C GLN A 171 -16.50 23.17 -2.27
N GLU A 172 -16.88 23.38 -1.01
CA GLU A 172 -17.92 22.59 -0.35
C GLU A 172 -19.29 22.74 -1.05
N ALA A 173 -19.61 23.96 -1.52
CA ALA A 173 -20.84 24.18 -2.29
C ALA A 173 -20.78 23.48 -3.66
N ALA A 174 -19.64 23.51 -4.35
CA ALA A 174 -19.46 22.82 -5.63
C ALA A 174 -19.57 21.29 -5.47
N ASP A 175 -18.98 20.74 -4.40
CA ASP A 175 -19.05 19.32 -4.07
C ASP A 175 -20.50 18.90 -3.72
N GLN A 176 -21.23 19.74 -2.99
CA GLN A 176 -22.66 19.50 -2.70
C GLN A 176 -23.50 19.49 -3.97
N VAL A 177 -23.31 20.45 -4.88
CA VAL A 177 -24.01 20.48 -6.17
C VAL A 177 -23.69 19.24 -7.00
N ALA A 178 -22.42 18.83 -7.07
CA ALA A 178 -22.01 17.63 -7.80
C ALA A 178 -22.62 16.35 -7.21
N GLU A 179 -22.71 16.24 -5.88
CA GLU A 179 -23.36 15.11 -5.22
C GLU A 179 -24.88 15.12 -5.42
N GLU A 180 -25.52 16.29 -5.38
CA GLU A 180 -26.95 16.44 -5.68
C GLU A 180 -27.26 16.05 -7.13
N GLU A 181 -26.43 16.45 -8.09
CA GLU A 181 -26.54 16.02 -9.50
C GLU A 181 -26.34 14.51 -9.64
N ARG A 182 -25.35 13.93 -8.94
CA ARG A 182 -25.13 12.49 -8.92
C ARG A 182 -26.34 11.74 -8.35
N ILE A 183 -26.90 12.21 -7.23
CA ILE A 183 -28.10 11.64 -6.61
C ILE A 183 -29.31 11.77 -7.54
N ARG A 184 -29.48 12.92 -8.19
CA ARG A 184 -30.57 13.16 -9.15
C ARG A 184 -30.47 12.23 -10.36
N ASN A 185 -29.27 12.04 -10.90
CA ASN A 185 -29.04 11.13 -12.02
C ASN A 185 -29.31 9.67 -11.62
N LEU A 186 -28.95 9.28 -10.39
CA LEU A 186 -29.28 7.94 -9.86
C LEU A 186 -30.79 7.76 -9.62
N GLN A 187 -31.51 8.80 -9.18
CA GLN A 187 -32.96 8.76 -8.98
C GLN A 187 -33.77 8.67 -10.28
N LEU A 188 -33.21 9.11 -11.41
CA LEU A 188 -33.86 9.05 -12.72
C LEU A 188 -33.72 7.68 -13.40
N ASP A 189 -32.79 6.83 -12.94
CA ASP A 189 -32.52 5.49 -13.51
C ASP A 189 -33.44 4.38 -12.93
N ASP A 190 -34.12 4.63 -11.81
CA ASP A 190 -35.02 3.68 -11.12
C ASP A 190 -36.48 3.71 -11.63
N GLY A 191 -36.75 4.40 -12.75
CA GLY A 191 -38.09 4.91 -13.08
C GLY A 191 -38.75 4.52 -14.41
N GLU A 192 -38.12 3.77 -15.32
CA GLU A 192 -38.79 3.37 -16.57
C GLU A 192 -38.75 1.85 -16.82
N PRO A 193 -39.89 1.13 -16.73
CA PRO A 193 -40.01 -0.20 -17.29
C PRO A 193 -39.91 -0.12 -18.81
N SER A 194 -38.92 -0.79 -19.37
CA SER A 194 -38.66 -0.88 -20.81
C SER A 194 -39.90 -1.38 -21.56
N PRO A 195 -40.48 -0.64 -22.52
CA PRO A 195 -41.48 -1.20 -23.40
C PRO A 195 -40.78 -2.15 -24.40
N SER A 196 -41.03 -3.44 -24.23
CA SER A 196 -40.61 -4.50 -25.15
C SER A 196 -41.10 -4.20 -26.57
N SER A 197 -40.17 -3.94 -27.48
CA SER A 197 -40.39 -3.99 -28.92
C SER A 197 -40.47 -5.45 -29.35
N SER A 198 -41.69 -5.99 -29.48
CA SER A 198 -41.96 -7.25 -30.18
C SER A 198 -42.67 -6.94 -31.50
N GLY A 199 -41.89 -6.87 -32.57
CA GLY A 199 -42.37 -6.82 -33.95
C GLY A 199 -41.72 -7.92 -34.78
N GLY A 200 -42.55 -8.80 -35.33
CA GLY A 200 -42.21 -9.68 -36.45
C GLY A 200 -42.48 -11.17 -36.20
N ASP A 201 -43.62 -11.67 -36.69
CA ASP A 201 -43.69 -13.02 -37.27
C ASP A 201 -44.75 -13.04 -38.39
N GLU A 202 -44.35 -13.64 -39.51
CA GLU A 202 -44.99 -13.65 -40.83
C GLU A 202 -46.19 -14.61 -40.88
N GLY A 203 -47.16 -14.36 -41.78
CA GLY A 203 -48.22 -15.34 -42.05
C GLY A 203 -49.24 -14.93 -43.12
N ASP A 204 -49.05 -15.52 -44.31
CA ASP A 204 -49.92 -15.64 -45.51
C ASP A 204 -49.96 -14.48 -46.52
#